data_AF-A0A9E1VMP3-F1
#
_entry.id   AF-A0A9E1VMP3-F1
#
_cell.length_a   1.000
_cell.length_b   1.000
_cell.length_c   1.000
_cell.angle_alpha   90.00
_cell.angle_beta   90.00
_cell.angle_gamma   90.00
#
_symmetry.space_group_name_H-M   'P 1'
#
loop_
_entity.id
_entity.type
_entity.pdbx_description
1 polymer ?
#
loop_
_entity_poly.entity_id
_entity_poly.type
_entity_poly.pdbx_seq_one_letter_code
_entity_poly.pdbx_strand_id
1 'polypeptide(L)' 'MYVVIVAEIGINHNGDMSICKRLIDTAVESGCDAVKFQKRDLDQVYTQEFLDSSRESPWGTTQREQKAGLEFG' A
#
# COMPACT_ATOMS: atom_id res chain seq x y z
N MET A 1 21.10 10.52 -22.31
CA MET A 1 20.94 9.81 -21.02
C MET A 1 19.48 9.99 -20.61
N TYR A 2 18.77 8.91 -20.29
CA TYR A 2 17.35 8.96 -19.93
C TYR A 2 17.21 8.61 -18.45
N VAL A 3 16.46 9.43 -17.72
CA VAL A 3 16.14 9.22 -16.31
C VAL A 3 14.76 8.60 -16.24
N VAL A 4 14.65 7.47 -15.56
CA VAL A 4 13.37 6.82 -15.28
C VAL A 4 12.84 7.36 -13.95
N ILE A 5 11.66 7.96 -13.98
CA ILE A 5 10.94 8.45 -12.81
C ILE A 5 9.86 7.44 -12.42
N VAL A 6 9.94 6.92 -11.20
CA VAL A 6 8.99 5.96 -10.66
C VAL A 6 8.20 6.62 -9.54
N ALA A 7 6.87 6.71 -9.70
CA ALA A 7 5.97 7.16 -8.64
C ALA A 7 5.72 6.03 -7.64
N GLU A 8 6.18 6.22 -6.40
CA GLU A 8 5.93 5.27 -5.31
C GLU A 8 4.51 5.44 -4.77
N ILE A 9 3.57 4.63 -5.29
CA ILE A 9 2.22 4.53 -4.74
C ILE A 9 2.25 3.76 -3.41
N GLY A 10 3.08 2.72 -3.32
CA GLY A 10 3.25 1.94 -2.09
C GLY A 10 1.93 1.38 -1.58
N ILE A 11 1.49 1.88 -0.42
CA ILE A 11 0.22 1.53 0.26
C ILE A 11 -0.74 2.74 0.39
N ASN A 12 -0.45 3.84 -0.31
CA ASN A 12 -1.22 5.10 -0.21
C ASN A 12 -2.64 4.98 -0.80
N HIS A 13 -2.95 3.86 -1.45
CA HIS A 13 -4.29 3.53 -1.92
C HIS A 13 -5.24 3.12 -0.79
N ASN A 14 -4.77 2.91 0.45
CA ASN A 14 -5.61 2.54 1.59
C ASN A 14 -6.52 1.32 1.33
N GLY A 15 -6.03 0.33 0.60
CA GLY A 15 -6.85 -0.82 0.18
C GLY A 15 -7.99 -0.53 -0.81
N ASP A 16 -8.16 0.72 -1.24
CA ASP A 16 -9.25 1.16 -2.10
C ASP A 16 -8.82 1.22 -3.58
N MET A 17 -9.48 0.44 -4.42
CA MET A 17 -9.17 0.36 -5.86
C MET A 17 -9.48 1.67 -6.61
N SER A 18 -10.46 2.44 -6.15
CA SER A 18 -10.77 3.76 -6.73
C SER A 18 -9.65 4.76 -6.43
N ILE A 19 -9.11 4.77 -5.19
CA ILE A 19 -7.98 5.62 -4.82
C ILE A 19 -6.75 5.19 -5.63
N CYS A 20 -6.50 3.88 -5.72
CA CYS A 20 -5.40 3.31 -6.50
C CYS A 20 -5.38 3.81 -7.95
N LYS A 21 -6.52 3.72 -8.64
CA LYS A 21 -6.64 4.20 -10.02
C LYS A 21 -6.36 5.70 -10.13
N ARG A 22 -6.90 6.52 -9.23
CA ARG A 22 -6.61 7.96 -9.21
C ARG A 22 -5.12 8.26 -9.00
N LEU A 23 -4.44 7.49 -8.15
CA LEU A 23 -2.99 7.64 -7.94
C LEU A 23 -2.19 7.28 -9.19
N ILE A 24 -2.62 6.26 -9.95
CA ILE A 24 -2.02 5.93 -11.26
C ILE A 24 -2.26 7.07 -12.25
N ASP A 25 -3.49 7.57 -12.35
CA ASP A 25 -3.82 8.69 -13.24
C ASP A 25 -2.95 9.92 -12.92
N THR A 26 -2.82 10.28 -11.64
CA THR A 26 -1.94 11.39 -11.20
C THR A 26 -0.48 11.15 -11.55
N ALA A 27 0.03 9.91 -11.46
CA ALA A 27 1.41 9.60 -11.83
C ALA A 27 1.64 9.81 -13.34
N VAL A 28 0.69 9.39 -14.18
CA VAL A 28 0.71 9.60 -15.63
C VAL A 28 0.65 11.10 -15.95
N GLU A 29 -0.27 11.84 -15.33
CA GLU A 29 -0.41 13.30 -15.51
C GLU A 29 0.85 14.06 -15.08
N SER A 30 1.57 13.54 -14.09
CA SER A 30 2.84 14.10 -13.59
C SER A 30 4.05 13.75 -14.47
N GLY A 31 3.87 12.95 -15.52
CA GLY A 31 4.94 12.54 -16.43
C GLY A 31 5.87 11.47 -15.87
N CYS A 32 5.41 10.65 -14.92
CA CYS A 32 6.18 9.50 -14.43
C CYS A 32 6.18 8.37 -15.46
N ASP A 33 7.28 7.62 -15.52
CA ASP A 33 7.45 6.51 -16.47
C ASP A 33 6.85 5.20 -15.95
N ALA A 34 6.79 5.05 -14.62
CA ALA A 34 6.21 3.88 -13.97
C ALA A 34 5.62 4.23 -12.59
N VAL A 35 4.80 3.32 -12.08
CA VAL A 35 4.33 3.32 -10.69
C VAL A 35 4.89 2.10 -9.96
N LYS A 36 5.14 2.22 -8.66
CA LYS A 36 5.57 1.12 -7.80
C LYS A 36 4.61 0.93 -6.63
N PHE A 37 4.23 -0.33 -6.39
CA PHE A 37 3.39 -0.76 -5.28
C PHE A 37 4.19 -1.56 -4.27
N GLN A 38 3.70 -1.62 -3.04
CA GLN A 38 4.22 -2.52 -2.01
C GLN A 38 3.24 -3.68 -1.83
N LYS A 39 3.75 -4.92 -1.92
CA LYS A 39 3.01 -6.15 -1.62
C LYS A 39 3.73 -6.84 -0.46
N ARG A 40 2.98 -7.26 0.55
CA ARG A 40 3.54 -8.00 1.69
C ARG A 40 2.75 -9.27 1.93
N ASP A 41 3.49 -10.33 2.24
CA ASP A 41 2.94 -11.45 2.99
C ASP A 41 3.13 -11.14 4.48
N LEU A 42 2.02 -10.90 5.18
CA LEU A 42 2.06 -10.40 6.56
C LEU A 42 2.72 -11.38 7.52
N ASP A 43 2.48 -12.67 7.34
CA ASP A 43 3.01 -13.71 8.23
C ASP A 43 4.49 -14.02 7.96
N GLN A 44 5.02 -13.57 6.81
CA GLN A 44 6.46 -13.64 6.50
C GLN A 44 7.22 -12.39 6.95
N VAL A 45 6.59 -11.21 6.86
CA VAL A 45 7.26 -9.93 7.13
C VAL A 45 7.20 -9.54 8.61
N TYR A 46 6.17 -9.95 9.34
CA TYR A 46 5.94 -9.54 10.72
C TYR A 46 5.89 -10.74 11.67
N THR A 47 6.24 -10.50 12.94
CA THR A 47 6.03 -11.48 13.99
C THR A 47 4.55 -11.60 14.33
N GLN A 48 4.11 -12.78 14.76
CA GLN A 48 2.72 -13.01 15.17
C GLN A 48 2.35 -12.11 16.36
N GLU A 49 3.26 -11.94 17.32
CA GLU A 49 3.07 -11.02 18.45
C GLU A 49 2.81 -9.57 17.99
N PHE A 50 3.53 -9.09 16.97
CA PHE A 50 3.28 -7.76 16.42
C PHE A 50 1.90 -7.69 15.75
N LEU A 51 1.57 -8.67 14.91
CA LEU A 51 0.30 -8.71 14.19
C LEU A 51 -0.91 -8.74 15.14
N ASP A 52 -0.79 -9.44 16.25
CA ASP A 52 -1.87 -9.61 17.23
C ASP A 52 -1.92 -8.45 18.27
N SER A 53 -0.94 -7.54 18.25
CA SER A 53 -0.94 -6.36 19.11
C SER A 53 -2.02 -5.34 18.72
N SER A 54 -2.50 -4.57 19.70
CA SER A 54 -3.60 -3.61 19.52
C SER A 54 -3.18 -2.40 18.68
N ARG A 55 -4.06 -2.01 17.78
CA ARG A 55 -4.01 -0.78 16.98
C ARG A 55 -5.40 -0.39 16.50
N GLU A 56 -5.87 0.76 16.93
CA GLU A 56 -7.07 1.37 16.36
C GLU A 56 -6.82 1.84 14.91
N SER A 57 -7.69 1.43 14.00
CA SER A 57 -7.63 1.82 12.59
C SER A 57 -9.00 1.69 11.91
N PRO A 58 -9.19 2.27 10.72
CA PRO A 58 -10.42 2.09 9.93
C PRO A 58 -10.76 0.63 9.59
N TRP A 59 -9.81 -0.30 9.70
CA TRP A 59 -9.97 -1.70 9.34
C TRP A 59 -10.15 -2.63 10.55
N GLY A 60 -9.98 -2.14 11.77
CA GLY A 60 -10.04 -2.95 12.99
C GLY A 60 -9.16 -2.42 14.12
N THR A 61 -9.00 -3.24 15.16
CA THR A 61 -8.35 -2.90 16.43
C THR A 61 -7.01 -3.61 16.65
N THR A 62 -6.51 -4.34 15.64
CA THR A 62 -5.20 -5.01 15.65
C THR A 62 -4.27 -4.51 14.54
N GLN A 63 -2.96 -4.75 14.68
CA GLN A 63 -2.01 -4.48 13.59
C GLN A 63 -2.33 -5.32 12.35
N ARG A 64 -2.72 -6.59 12.53
CA ARG A 64 -3.08 -7.50 11.43
C ARG A 64 -4.20 -6.92 10.57
N GLU A 65 -5.28 -6.48 11.19
CA GLU A 65 -6.43 -5.90 10.48
C GLU A 65 -6.03 -4.64 9.70
N GLN A 66 -5.24 -3.75 10.32
CA GLN A 66 -4.74 -2.56 9.63
C GLN A 66 -3.87 -2.92 8.42
N LYS A 67 -2.96 -3.89 8.55
CA LYS A 67 -2.07 -4.29 7.45
C LYS A 67 -2.83 -5.02 6.35
N ALA A 68 -3.72 -5.94 6.71
CA ALA A 68 -4.54 -6.68 5.76
C ALA A 68 -5.46 -5.74 4.97
N GLY A 69 -6.04 -4.75 5.63
CA GLY A 69 -6.86 -3.73 4.99
C GLY A 69 -6.12 -2.83 4.00
N LEU A 70 -4.79 -2.78 4.05
CA LEU A 70 -3.95 -2.04 3.11
C LEU A 70 -3.48 -2.89 1.92
N GLU A 71 -3.58 -4.22 1.99
CA GLU A 71 -3.17 -5.10 0.89
C GLU A 71 -4.32 -5.26 -0.12
N PHE A 72 -3.98 -5.40 -1.40
CA PHE A 72 -4.93 -5.97 -2.36
C PHE A 72 -4.93 -7.49 -2.23
N GLY A 73 -6.13 -8.08 -2.19
CA GLY A 73 -6.36 -9.52 -2.10
C GLY A 73 -5.67 -10.32 -3.20
#